data_AF-A0A941XDQ4-F1
#
_entry.id   AF-A0A941XDQ4-F1
#
_cell.length_a   1.000
_cell.length_b   1.000
_cell.length_c   1.000
_cell.angle_alpha   90.00
_cell.angle_beta   90.00
_cell.angle_gamma   90.00
#
_symmetry.space_group_name_H-M   'P 1'
#
loop_
_entity.id
_entity.type
_entity.pdbx_description
1 polymer ?
#
loop_
_entity_poly.entity_id
_entity_poly.type
_entity_poly.pdbx_seq_one_letter_code
_entity_poly.pdbx_strand_id
1 'polypeptide(L)'
;WISDLVRLNKSFIVKRDVGMRQMLDAARQLSGYIHFIITQKHESVWIAQREGRSKDSDDRTQESLIKMLGISGEGDLINNLKEINIVPVSISYEYDPCDYLKAHEFLLKRDNPDFKKSQRDDLHSMEIGLLGFKGRVHFQISPCINDELDKLSAIDEKSELLANILKVIDKAIHTNYKIYPGNYIAYDILDGQKRFADRYTNKDQTTFANYLNSQLAKIPDVTSKDKDFLKERILSMYANPLKNQLIALGQEA
;
A
#
# COMPACT_ATOMS: atom_id res chain seq x y z
N TRP A 1 -8.29 -24.91 4.12
CA TRP A 1 -9.37 -24.14 3.44
C TRP A 1 -8.89 -22.80 2.88
N ILE A 2 -8.31 -21.85 3.66
CA ILE A 2 -7.80 -20.57 3.09
C ILE A 2 -6.72 -20.83 2.03
N SER A 3 -5.72 -21.66 2.35
CA SER A 3 -4.68 -22.07 1.40
C SER A 3 -5.27 -22.70 0.13
N ASP A 4 -6.28 -23.56 0.28
CA ASP A 4 -6.93 -24.24 -0.85
C ASP A 4 -7.73 -23.25 -1.72
N LEU A 5 -8.45 -22.32 -1.10
CA LEU A 5 -9.18 -21.25 -1.77
C LEU A 5 -8.24 -20.31 -2.54
N VAL A 6 -7.13 -19.94 -1.92
CA VAL A 6 -6.10 -19.07 -2.52
C VAL A 6 -5.40 -19.78 -3.68
N ARG A 7 -5.14 -21.09 -3.57
CA ARG A 7 -4.63 -21.92 -4.68
C ARG A 7 -5.60 -22.05 -5.84
N LEU A 8 -6.92 -22.12 -5.59
CA LEU A 8 -7.93 -22.10 -6.65
C LEU A 8 -7.88 -20.80 -7.45
N ASN A 9 -7.52 -19.69 -6.80
CA ASN A 9 -7.30 -18.40 -7.46
C ASN A 9 -5.87 -18.26 -8.04
N LYS A 10 -5.20 -19.38 -8.38
CA LYS A 10 -3.83 -19.45 -8.90
C LYS A 10 -2.79 -18.65 -8.10
N SER A 11 -3.03 -18.38 -6.82
CA SER A 11 -2.13 -17.54 -6.03
C SER A 11 -0.87 -18.30 -5.62
N PHE A 12 0.24 -17.56 -5.49
CA PHE A 12 1.52 -18.09 -5.06
C PHE A 12 1.57 -18.24 -3.54
N ILE A 13 2.27 -19.26 -3.08
CA ILE A 13 2.49 -19.48 -1.65
C ILE A 13 3.87 -18.97 -1.31
N VAL A 14 3.89 -17.88 -0.53
CA VAL A 14 5.12 -17.38 0.06
C VAL A 14 5.34 -18.13 1.37
N LYS A 15 6.42 -18.92 1.45
CA LYS A 15 6.80 -19.63 2.68
C LYS A 15 7.34 -18.61 3.69
N ARG A 16 6.77 -18.62 4.89
CA ARG A 16 7.18 -17.77 6.03
C ARG A 16 7.77 -18.63 7.14
N ASP A 17 8.57 -18.02 8.00
CA ASP A 17 9.14 -18.64 9.22
C ASP A 17 10.04 -19.86 8.97
N VAL A 18 10.85 -19.78 7.91
CA VAL A 18 11.91 -20.76 7.62
C VAL A 18 13.28 -20.20 8.00
N GLY A 19 14.25 -21.08 8.27
CA GLY A 19 15.61 -20.64 8.58
C GLY A 19 16.20 -19.78 7.47
N MET A 20 17.12 -18.86 7.79
CA MET A 20 17.63 -17.84 6.86
C MET A 20 18.11 -18.39 5.50
N ARG A 21 18.80 -19.54 5.49
CA ARG A 21 19.22 -20.21 4.23
C ARG A 21 18.02 -20.67 3.40
N GLN A 22 17.04 -21.30 4.05
CA GLN A 22 15.80 -21.76 3.40
C GLN A 22 14.97 -20.59 2.87
N MET A 23 15.06 -19.41 3.50
CA MET A 23 14.38 -18.21 3.03
C MET A 23 14.96 -17.73 1.69
N LEU A 24 16.29 -17.75 1.52
CA LEU A 24 16.92 -17.40 0.25
C LEU A 24 16.55 -18.39 -0.87
N ASP A 25 16.57 -19.69 -0.56
CA ASP A 25 16.18 -20.72 -1.53
C ASP A 25 14.70 -20.61 -1.91
N ALA A 26 13.83 -20.33 -0.95
CA ALA A 26 12.41 -20.06 -1.21
C ALA A 26 12.21 -18.80 -2.06
N ALA A 27 12.98 -17.73 -1.81
CA ALA A 27 12.94 -16.51 -2.61
C ALA A 27 13.39 -16.75 -4.05
N ARG A 28 14.49 -17.49 -4.26
CA ARG A 28 14.95 -17.92 -5.59
C ARG A 28 13.92 -18.76 -6.31
N GLN A 29 13.34 -19.75 -5.62
CA GLN A 29 12.30 -20.59 -6.20
C GLN A 29 11.08 -19.77 -6.64
N LEU A 30 10.63 -18.82 -5.81
CA LEU A 30 9.50 -17.95 -6.13
C LEU A 30 9.81 -17.04 -7.31
N SER A 31 10.97 -16.40 -7.31
CA SER A 31 11.45 -15.54 -8.39
C SER A 31 11.54 -16.31 -9.72
N GLY A 32 12.24 -17.45 -9.75
CA GLY A 32 12.34 -18.26 -10.97
C GLY A 32 10.98 -18.74 -11.47
N TYR A 33 10.04 -19.05 -10.57
CA TYR A 33 8.68 -19.38 -10.97
C TYR A 33 7.94 -18.17 -11.57
N ILE A 34 8.07 -16.96 -11.00
CA ILE A 34 7.48 -15.73 -11.59
C ILE A 34 8.05 -15.48 -12.99
N HIS A 35 9.37 -15.57 -13.18
CA HIS A 35 10.00 -15.44 -14.50
C HIS A 35 9.46 -16.49 -15.48
N PHE A 36 9.35 -17.76 -15.06
CA PHE A 36 8.78 -18.83 -15.89
C PHE A 36 7.30 -18.57 -16.26
N ILE A 37 6.49 -18.13 -15.31
CA ILE A 37 5.07 -17.79 -15.54
C ILE A 37 4.94 -16.70 -16.62
N ILE A 38 5.78 -15.66 -16.54
CA ILE A 38 5.70 -14.51 -17.45
C ILE A 38 6.31 -14.82 -18.81
N THR A 39 7.49 -15.43 -18.85
CA THR A 39 8.25 -15.61 -20.10
C THR A 39 7.88 -16.86 -20.88
N GLN A 40 7.51 -17.96 -20.20
CA GLN A 40 7.25 -19.25 -20.84
C GLN A 40 5.76 -19.58 -20.91
N LYS A 41 4.99 -19.22 -19.87
CA LYS A 41 3.54 -19.45 -19.84
C LYS A 41 2.72 -18.26 -20.32
N HIS A 42 3.33 -17.08 -20.45
CA HIS A 42 2.66 -15.85 -20.87
C HIS A 42 1.42 -15.50 -20.01
N GLU A 43 1.48 -15.75 -18.70
CA GLU A 43 0.44 -15.36 -17.75
C GLU A 43 0.92 -14.15 -16.91
N SER A 44 -0.01 -13.24 -16.59
CA SER A 44 0.29 -12.09 -15.73
C SER A 44 0.26 -12.45 -14.25
N VAL A 45 1.07 -11.75 -13.46
CA VAL A 45 1.16 -11.93 -12.00
C VAL A 45 0.75 -10.65 -11.30
N TRP A 46 -0.16 -10.74 -10.33
CA TRP A 46 -0.53 -9.63 -9.44
C TRP A 46 0.16 -9.79 -8.10
N ILE A 47 0.95 -8.79 -7.70
CA ILE A 47 1.72 -8.77 -6.44
C ILE A 47 1.54 -7.41 -5.77
N ALA A 48 1.36 -7.43 -4.44
CA ALA A 48 1.38 -6.23 -3.63
C ALA A 48 2.82 -5.76 -3.40
N GLN A 49 3.05 -4.44 -3.42
CA GLN A 49 4.38 -3.83 -3.26
C GLN A 49 5.03 -4.06 -1.88
N ARG A 50 4.24 -4.50 -0.90
CA ARG A 50 4.65 -4.87 0.46
C ARG A 50 3.71 -5.91 1.02
N GLU A 51 4.20 -6.71 1.96
CA GLU A 51 3.34 -7.57 2.76
C GLU A 51 2.36 -6.76 3.63
N GLY A 52 1.08 -7.14 3.56
CA GLY A 52 0.01 -6.56 4.37
C GLY A 52 -0.46 -5.20 3.86
N ARG A 53 -1.68 -4.82 4.24
CA ARG A 53 -2.22 -3.49 3.92
C ARG A 53 -1.57 -2.44 4.80
N SER A 54 -1.27 -1.26 4.24
CA SER A 54 -0.82 -0.13 5.05
C SER A 54 -1.87 0.25 6.11
N LYS A 55 -1.36 0.66 7.27
CA LYS A 55 -2.16 1.07 8.43
C LYS A 55 -2.45 2.57 8.43
N ASP A 56 -1.56 3.36 7.85
CA ASP A 56 -1.63 4.82 7.76
C ASP A 56 -1.78 5.31 6.31
N SER A 57 -1.95 4.39 5.35
CA SER A 57 -2.03 4.71 3.91
C SER A 57 -0.75 5.36 3.35
N ASP A 58 0.39 5.23 4.02
CA ASP A 58 1.71 5.52 3.45
C ASP A 58 2.30 4.22 2.87
N ASP A 59 1.83 3.82 1.69
CA ASP A 59 2.31 2.63 1.00
C ASP A 59 3.65 2.91 0.31
N ARG A 60 4.71 2.19 0.74
CA ARG A 60 6.06 2.21 0.16
C ARG A 60 6.49 0.82 -0.29
N THR A 61 7.17 0.73 -1.42
CA THR A 61 7.64 -0.55 -1.97
C THR A 61 8.71 -1.15 -1.06
N GLN A 62 8.59 -2.45 -0.79
CA GLN A 62 9.53 -3.15 0.08
C GLN A 62 10.78 -3.57 -0.72
N GLU A 63 11.96 -3.17 -0.24
CA GLU A 63 13.23 -3.52 -0.88
C GLU A 63 13.42 -5.03 -1.10
N SER A 64 13.02 -5.85 -0.12
CA SER A 64 13.13 -7.30 -0.22
C SER A 64 12.27 -7.90 -1.34
N LEU A 65 11.18 -7.23 -1.72
CA LEU A 65 10.37 -7.64 -2.87
C LEU A 65 11.16 -7.47 -4.17
N ILE A 66 11.80 -6.31 -4.37
CA ILE A 66 12.59 -6.03 -5.57
C ILE A 66 13.81 -6.96 -5.66
N LYS A 67 14.50 -7.18 -4.54
CA LYS A 67 15.58 -8.17 -4.47
C LYS A 67 15.10 -9.57 -4.83
N MET A 68 13.93 -9.97 -4.32
CA MET A 68 13.36 -11.28 -4.64
C MET A 68 13.01 -11.35 -6.12
N LEU A 69 12.34 -10.36 -6.69
CA LEU A 69 11.99 -10.37 -8.10
C LEU A 69 13.22 -10.48 -9.00
N GLY A 70 14.29 -9.75 -8.70
CA GLY A 70 15.50 -9.74 -9.53
C GLY A 70 16.56 -10.81 -9.25
N ILE A 71 16.32 -11.75 -8.32
CA ILE A 71 17.35 -12.75 -7.94
C ILE A 71 17.48 -13.91 -8.94
N SER A 72 16.43 -14.19 -9.71
CA SER A 72 16.46 -15.20 -10.78
C SER A 72 16.46 -14.52 -12.14
N GLY A 73 16.89 -15.25 -13.15
CA GLY A 73 17.21 -14.73 -14.47
C GLY A 73 18.69 -14.91 -14.80
N GLU A 74 19.05 -14.66 -16.05
CA GLU A 74 20.42 -14.84 -16.56
C GLU A 74 21.22 -13.53 -16.57
N GLY A 75 20.56 -12.39 -16.31
CA GLY A 75 21.15 -11.06 -16.36
C GLY A 75 21.48 -10.46 -14.99
N ASP A 76 21.86 -9.18 -15.02
CA ASP A 76 21.94 -8.34 -13.83
C ASP A 76 20.53 -7.96 -13.30
N LEU A 77 20.50 -7.24 -12.18
CA LEU A 77 19.25 -6.84 -11.54
C LEU A 77 18.31 -6.10 -12.50
N ILE A 78 18.82 -5.17 -13.32
CA ILE A 78 18.00 -4.40 -14.25
C ILE A 78 17.40 -5.32 -15.31
N ASN A 79 18.22 -6.16 -15.94
CA ASN A 79 17.77 -7.06 -17.00
C ASN A 79 16.75 -8.08 -16.47
N ASN A 80 16.97 -8.63 -15.27
CA ASN A 80 16.03 -9.56 -14.65
C ASN A 80 14.68 -8.87 -14.34
N LEU A 81 14.69 -7.63 -13.83
CA LEU A 81 13.44 -6.89 -13.58
C LEU A 81 12.73 -6.49 -14.89
N LYS A 82 13.47 -6.18 -15.95
CA LYS A 82 12.90 -5.87 -17.27
C LYS A 82 12.19 -7.06 -17.90
N GLU A 83 12.76 -8.26 -17.73
CA GLU A 83 12.18 -9.51 -18.27
C GLU A 83 10.77 -9.78 -17.74
N ILE A 84 10.47 -9.38 -16.51
CA ILE A 84 9.16 -9.57 -15.88
C ILE A 84 8.19 -8.40 -16.08
N ASN A 85 8.57 -7.37 -16.85
CA ASN A 85 7.72 -6.24 -17.26
C ASN A 85 6.89 -5.64 -16.12
N ILE A 86 7.55 -5.03 -15.13
CA ILE A 86 6.86 -4.46 -13.97
C ILE A 86 5.95 -3.30 -14.40
N VAL A 87 4.67 -3.41 -14.07
CA VAL A 87 3.63 -2.41 -14.31
C VAL A 87 3.06 -1.96 -12.97
N PRO A 88 3.43 -0.78 -12.45
CA PRO A 88 2.84 -0.24 -11.24
C PRO A 88 1.33 0.04 -11.39
N VAL A 89 0.55 -0.30 -10.37
CA VAL A 89 -0.90 -0.11 -10.34
C VAL A 89 -1.30 0.56 -9.03
N SER A 90 -2.05 1.65 -9.13
CA SER A 90 -2.63 2.36 -7.99
C SER A 90 -4.12 2.05 -7.87
N ILE A 91 -4.56 1.68 -6.67
CA ILE A 91 -5.97 1.43 -6.36
C ILE A 91 -6.39 2.45 -5.29
N SER A 92 -7.24 3.39 -5.67
CA SER A 92 -7.68 4.48 -4.79
C SER A 92 -9.14 4.26 -4.38
N TYR A 93 -9.35 4.05 -3.09
CA TYR A 93 -10.68 4.01 -2.49
C TYR A 93 -11.03 5.39 -1.93
N GLU A 94 -12.25 5.86 -2.17
CA GLU A 94 -12.72 7.10 -1.58
C GLU A 94 -12.92 6.99 -0.06
N TYR A 95 -13.30 5.80 0.40
CA TYR A 95 -13.44 5.46 1.82
C TYR A 95 -12.79 4.10 2.09
N ASP A 96 -12.11 3.96 3.22
CA ASP A 96 -11.60 2.68 3.70
C ASP A 96 -12.54 2.13 4.79
N PRO A 97 -13.30 1.05 4.51
CA PRO A 97 -14.17 0.44 5.51
C PRO A 97 -13.48 0.07 6.82
N CYS A 98 -12.17 -0.21 6.76
CA CYS A 98 -11.36 -0.66 7.88
C CYS A 98 -10.64 0.48 8.62
N ASP A 99 -10.84 1.76 8.27
CA ASP A 99 -10.13 2.87 8.89
C ASP A 99 -10.29 2.93 10.42
N TYR A 100 -11.49 2.69 10.95
CA TYR A 100 -11.77 2.63 12.38
C TYR A 100 -11.06 1.44 13.05
N LEU A 101 -10.97 0.29 12.38
CA LEU A 101 -10.24 -0.88 12.88
C LEU A 101 -8.74 -0.59 12.95
N LYS A 102 -8.19 0.09 11.94
CA LYS A 102 -6.79 0.53 11.93
C LYS A 102 -6.52 1.56 13.02
N ALA A 103 -7.39 2.54 13.19
CA ALA A 103 -7.28 3.55 14.24
C ALA A 103 -7.36 2.93 15.63
N HIS A 104 -8.29 1.99 15.84
CA HIS A 104 -8.39 1.23 17.08
C HIS A 104 -7.13 0.39 17.35
N GLU A 105 -6.54 -0.24 16.32
CA GLU A 105 -5.26 -0.93 16.47
C GLU A 105 -4.13 0.02 16.91
N PHE A 106 -4.08 1.24 16.39
CA PHE A 106 -3.13 2.25 16.87
C PHE A 106 -3.37 2.62 18.33
N LEU A 107 -4.62 2.71 18.77
CA LEU A 107 -4.98 2.98 20.16
C LEU A 107 -4.51 1.84 21.07
N LEU A 108 -4.80 0.59 20.71
CA LEU A 108 -4.39 -0.58 21.47
C LEU A 108 -2.86 -0.70 21.56
N LYS A 109 -2.14 -0.35 20.48
CA LYS A 109 -0.66 -0.31 20.48
C LYS A 109 -0.08 0.84 21.29
N ARG A 110 -0.76 1.98 21.36
CA ARG A 110 -0.38 3.11 22.24
C ARG A 110 -0.41 2.66 23.71
N ASP A 111 -1.45 1.92 24.08
CA ASP A 111 -1.67 1.49 25.47
C ASP A 111 -0.88 0.22 25.83
N ASN A 112 -0.68 -0.66 24.85
CA ASN A 112 0.16 -1.84 24.95
C ASN A 112 1.03 -2.01 23.69
N PRO A 113 2.32 -1.62 23.73
CA PRO A 113 3.23 -1.73 22.60
C PRO A 113 3.38 -3.15 22.03
N ASP A 114 3.16 -4.18 22.85
CA ASP A 114 3.25 -5.59 22.46
C ASP A 114 1.94 -6.15 21.89
N PHE A 115 0.90 -5.31 21.73
CA PHE A 115 -0.38 -5.74 21.19
C PHE A 115 -0.23 -6.38 19.80
N LYS A 116 -0.72 -7.61 19.70
CA LYS A 116 -0.84 -8.36 18.44
C LYS A 116 -2.30 -8.71 18.21
N LYS A 117 -2.75 -8.50 16.97
CA LYS A 117 -4.07 -8.93 16.53
C LYS A 117 -4.20 -10.45 16.63
N SER A 118 -5.40 -10.91 16.98
CA SER A 118 -5.76 -12.30 16.88
C SER A 118 -6.13 -12.68 15.44
N GLN A 119 -6.15 -13.98 15.13
CA GLN A 119 -6.67 -14.47 13.84
C GLN A 119 -8.13 -14.05 13.60
N ARG A 120 -8.92 -13.90 14.67
CA ARG A 120 -10.31 -13.45 14.57
C ARG A 120 -10.39 -12.00 14.13
N ASP A 121 -9.50 -11.14 14.63
CA ASP A 121 -9.42 -9.73 14.23
C ASP A 121 -9.01 -9.59 12.76
N ASP A 122 -8.12 -10.48 12.28
CA ASP A 122 -7.77 -10.55 10.87
C ASP A 122 -8.95 -10.98 10.00
N LEU A 123 -9.71 -12.01 10.40
CA LEU A 123 -10.92 -12.44 9.70
C LEU A 123 -11.97 -11.33 9.64
N HIS A 124 -12.19 -10.64 10.75
CA HIS A 124 -13.13 -9.52 10.80
C HIS A 124 -12.68 -8.36 9.90
N SER A 125 -11.39 -8.02 9.92
CA SER A 125 -10.84 -6.99 9.03
C SER A 125 -11.01 -7.36 7.55
N MET A 126 -10.84 -8.64 7.19
CA MET A 126 -11.06 -9.12 5.82
C MET A 126 -12.53 -9.01 5.41
N GLU A 127 -13.46 -9.41 6.27
CA GLU A 127 -14.91 -9.30 6.03
C GLU A 127 -15.32 -7.83 5.79
N ILE A 128 -14.95 -6.93 6.70
CA ILE A 128 -15.24 -5.50 6.59
C ILE A 128 -14.58 -4.89 5.35
N GLY A 129 -13.33 -5.27 5.07
CA GLY A 129 -12.61 -4.80 3.89
C GLY A 129 -13.27 -5.23 2.58
N LEU A 130 -13.85 -6.43 2.54
CA LEU A 130 -14.53 -6.95 1.35
C LEU A 130 -15.92 -6.32 1.15
N LEU A 131 -16.75 -6.34 2.19
CA LEU A 131 -18.18 -6.01 2.10
C LEU A 131 -18.50 -4.55 2.41
N GLY A 132 -17.62 -3.84 3.12
CA GLY A 132 -17.87 -2.47 3.55
C GLY A 132 -17.87 -1.45 2.41
N PHE A 133 -18.50 -0.30 2.67
CA PHE A 133 -18.67 0.80 1.72
C PHE A 133 -17.34 1.52 1.42
N LYS A 134 -17.01 1.62 0.13
CA LYS A 134 -15.74 2.18 -0.37
C LYS A 134 -15.87 3.53 -1.08
N GLY A 135 -17.10 4.02 -1.24
CA GLY A 135 -17.40 5.12 -2.15
C GLY A 135 -16.97 4.81 -3.58
N ARG A 136 -16.36 5.80 -4.24
CA ARG A 136 -15.76 5.63 -5.56
C ARG A 136 -14.45 4.85 -5.46
N VAL A 137 -14.25 3.93 -6.40
CA VAL A 137 -13.00 3.16 -6.54
C VAL A 137 -12.38 3.49 -7.88
N HIS A 138 -11.11 3.88 -7.88
CA HIS A 138 -10.35 4.20 -9.08
C HIS A 138 -9.14 3.27 -9.21
N PHE A 139 -8.98 2.68 -10.39
CA PHE A 139 -7.80 1.91 -10.76
C PHE A 139 -7.01 2.70 -11.79
N GLN A 140 -5.73 2.94 -11.51
CA GLN A 140 -4.81 3.56 -12.45
C GLN A 140 -3.65 2.60 -12.72
N ILE A 141 -3.45 2.28 -13.99
CA ILE A 141 -2.36 1.42 -14.46
C ILE A 141 -1.32 2.33 -15.10
N SER A 142 -0.08 2.25 -14.63
CA SER A 142 1.06 2.95 -15.22
C SER A 142 1.53 2.25 -16.50
N PRO A 143 2.31 2.92 -17.37
CA PRO A 143 3.16 2.23 -18.31
C PRO A 143 4.16 1.29 -17.60
N CYS A 144 4.72 0.34 -18.35
CA CYS A 144 5.82 -0.48 -17.85
C CYS A 144 7.04 0.38 -17.53
N ILE A 145 7.75 0.06 -16.44
CA ILE A 145 8.90 0.87 -15.98
C ILE A 145 10.22 0.55 -16.68
N ASN A 146 10.23 -0.31 -17.71
CA ASN A 146 11.48 -0.73 -18.37
C ASN A 146 12.31 0.44 -18.88
N ASP A 147 11.68 1.47 -19.46
CA ASP A 147 12.37 2.67 -19.92
C ASP A 147 13.00 3.48 -18.76
N GLU A 148 12.37 3.46 -17.58
CA GLU A 148 12.94 4.09 -16.38
C GLU A 148 14.08 3.24 -15.80
N LEU A 149 13.98 1.91 -15.86
CA LEU A 149 15.06 1.01 -15.44
C LEU A 149 16.31 1.17 -16.32
N ASP A 150 16.14 1.39 -17.62
CA ASP A 150 17.25 1.61 -18.55
C ASP A 150 18.06 2.88 -18.21
N LYS A 151 17.41 3.91 -17.67
CA LYS A 151 18.10 5.13 -17.22
C LYS A 151 18.98 4.90 -15.98
N LEU A 152 18.77 3.81 -15.26
CA LEU A 152 19.51 3.46 -14.05
C LEU A 152 20.73 2.56 -14.33
N SER A 153 20.96 2.15 -15.58
CA SER A 153 22.01 1.18 -15.95
C SER A 153 23.44 1.65 -15.67
N ALA A 154 23.65 2.95 -15.49
CA ALA A 154 24.95 3.54 -15.19
C ALA A 154 25.28 3.57 -13.68
N ILE A 155 24.35 3.14 -12.81
CA ILE A 155 24.55 3.15 -11.36
C ILE A 155 25.22 1.83 -10.94
N ASP A 156 26.51 1.90 -10.61
CA ASP A 156 27.30 0.74 -10.20
C ASP A 156 27.02 0.30 -8.75
N GLU A 157 26.74 1.25 -7.86
CA GLU A 157 26.53 0.96 -6.44
C GLU A 157 25.15 0.32 -6.23
N LYS A 158 25.14 -0.92 -5.73
CA LYS A 158 23.92 -1.74 -5.65
C LYS A 158 22.86 -1.16 -4.72
N SER A 159 23.25 -0.55 -3.61
CA SER A 159 22.30 0.06 -2.67
C SER A 159 21.63 1.29 -3.28
N GLU A 160 22.38 2.12 -3.99
CA GLU A 160 21.91 3.29 -4.73
C GLU A 160 21.00 2.87 -5.88
N LEU A 161 21.39 1.84 -6.65
CA LEU A 161 20.56 1.29 -7.72
C LEU A 161 19.20 0.82 -7.16
N LEU A 162 19.21 0.02 -6.09
CA LEU A 162 17.98 -0.45 -5.44
C LEU A 162 17.12 0.71 -4.93
N ALA A 163 17.72 1.70 -4.29
CA ALA A 163 16.99 2.87 -3.81
C ALA A 163 16.34 3.66 -4.95
N ASN A 164 17.01 3.78 -6.10
CA ASN A 164 16.44 4.43 -7.28
C ASN A 164 15.32 3.61 -7.94
N ILE A 165 15.44 2.29 -8.02
CA ILE A 165 14.36 1.41 -8.50
C ILE A 165 13.11 1.57 -7.62
N LEU A 166 13.27 1.55 -6.29
CA LEU A 166 12.17 1.75 -5.36
C LEU A 166 11.49 3.11 -5.57
N LYS A 167 12.27 4.18 -5.75
CA LYS A 167 11.74 5.53 -6.04
C LYS A 167 10.97 5.56 -7.36
N VAL A 168 11.42 4.88 -8.41
CA VAL A 168 10.70 4.80 -9.70
C VAL A 168 9.32 4.18 -9.50
N ILE A 169 9.24 3.06 -8.78
CA ILE A 169 7.98 2.36 -8.51
C ILE A 169 7.07 3.22 -7.64
N ASP A 170 7.56 3.71 -6.50
CA ASP A 170 6.76 4.52 -5.57
C ASP A 170 6.27 5.80 -6.24
N LYS A 171 7.12 6.48 -7.02
CA LYS A 171 6.72 7.68 -7.77
C LYS A 171 5.61 7.37 -8.77
N ALA A 172 5.73 6.27 -9.52
CA ALA A 172 4.69 5.86 -10.47
C ALA A 172 3.36 5.56 -9.77
N ILE A 173 3.38 4.99 -8.56
CA ILE A 173 2.16 4.67 -7.80
C ILE A 173 1.56 5.93 -7.18
N HIS A 174 2.37 6.75 -6.51
CA HIS A 174 1.92 7.93 -5.78
C HIS A 174 1.39 9.02 -6.70
N THR A 175 2.05 9.26 -7.84
CA THR A 175 1.54 10.22 -8.85
C THR A 175 0.19 9.81 -9.43
N ASN A 176 -0.11 8.51 -9.43
CA ASN A 176 -1.33 7.94 -9.97
C ASN A 176 -2.48 7.79 -8.97
N TYR A 177 -2.31 8.21 -7.72
CA TYR A 177 -3.43 8.23 -6.78
C TYR A 177 -4.55 9.16 -7.25
N LYS A 178 -5.79 8.65 -7.23
CA LYS A 178 -6.97 9.49 -7.39
C LYS A 178 -7.25 10.14 -6.03
N ILE A 179 -7.03 11.45 -5.95
CA ILE A 179 -7.34 12.22 -4.76
C ILE A 179 -8.81 12.65 -4.79
N TYR A 180 -9.53 12.33 -3.72
CA TYR A 180 -10.94 12.67 -3.50
C TYR A 180 -11.05 13.85 -2.52
N PRO A 181 -12.22 14.51 -2.43
CA PRO A 181 -12.44 15.63 -1.51
C PRO A 181 -12.04 15.32 -0.06
N GLY A 182 -12.32 14.11 0.43
CA GLY A 182 -11.96 13.69 1.79
C GLY A 182 -10.45 13.72 2.07
N ASN A 183 -9.60 13.47 1.07
CA ASN A 183 -8.15 13.54 1.21
C ASN A 183 -7.68 14.99 1.40
N TYR A 184 -8.20 15.93 0.59
CA TYR A 184 -7.90 17.36 0.72
C TYR A 184 -8.38 17.92 2.06
N ILE A 185 -9.62 17.59 2.45
CA ILE A 185 -10.20 17.99 3.74
C ILE A 185 -9.34 17.46 4.89
N ALA A 186 -8.93 16.19 4.85
CA ALA A 186 -8.11 15.60 5.90
C ALA A 186 -6.73 16.25 6.00
N TYR A 187 -6.10 16.57 4.87
CA TYR A 187 -4.84 17.31 4.84
C TYR A 187 -4.99 18.69 5.48
N ASP A 188 -5.96 19.49 5.03
CA ASP A 188 -6.19 20.85 5.53
C ASP A 188 -6.51 20.87 7.03
N ILE A 189 -7.29 19.89 7.53
CA ILE A 189 -7.56 19.76 8.98
C ILE A 189 -6.28 19.47 9.77
N LEU A 190 -5.40 18.58 9.29
CA LEU A 190 -4.17 18.20 10.00
C LEU A 190 -3.10 19.29 9.96
N ASP A 191 -2.98 20.00 8.84
CA ASP A 191 -2.02 21.09 8.66
C ASP A 191 -2.49 22.39 9.33
N GLY A 192 -3.78 22.49 9.67
CA GLY A 192 -4.38 23.69 10.24
C GLY A 192 -4.53 24.84 9.22
N GLN A 193 -4.40 24.54 7.93
CA GLN A 193 -4.49 25.50 6.82
C GLN A 193 -5.67 25.17 5.90
N LYS A 194 -5.93 26.03 4.92
CA LYS A 194 -6.97 25.84 3.89
C LYS A 194 -6.36 25.83 2.49
N ARG A 195 -5.25 25.09 2.34
CA ARG A 195 -4.43 25.08 1.11
C ARG A 195 -5.23 24.55 -0.09
N PHE A 196 -6.16 23.63 0.16
CA PHE A 196 -6.92 22.95 -0.88
C PHE A 196 -8.43 23.22 -0.80
N ALA A 197 -8.84 24.34 -0.19
CA ALA A 197 -10.25 24.70 -0.04
C ALA A 197 -11.00 24.91 -1.37
N ASP A 198 -10.28 25.10 -2.49
CA ASP A 198 -10.83 25.13 -3.85
C ASP A 198 -11.13 23.72 -4.41
N ARG A 199 -10.66 22.65 -3.74
CA ARG A 199 -10.79 21.25 -4.18
C ARG A 199 -11.98 20.51 -3.55
N TYR A 200 -12.73 21.15 -2.66
CA TYR A 200 -13.88 20.55 -2.01
C TYR A 200 -14.96 21.59 -1.68
N THR A 201 -16.21 21.14 -1.65
CA THR A 201 -17.36 21.98 -1.30
C THR A 201 -17.71 21.87 0.19
N ASN A 202 -18.58 22.76 0.68
CA ASN A 202 -19.16 22.63 2.04
C ASN A 202 -19.93 21.32 2.20
N LYS A 203 -20.57 20.83 1.13
CA LYS A 203 -21.25 19.53 1.13
C LYS A 203 -20.26 18.39 1.34
N ASP A 204 -19.11 18.41 0.66
CA ASP A 204 -18.06 17.40 0.83
C ASP A 204 -17.51 17.39 2.26
N GLN A 205 -17.30 18.57 2.85
CA GLN A 205 -16.91 18.68 4.27
C GLN A 205 -17.92 18.02 5.19
N THR A 206 -19.21 18.34 5.04
CA THR A 206 -20.28 17.73 5.86
C THR A 206 -20.34 16.22 5.64
N THR A 207 -20.27 15.75 4.39
CA THR A 207 -20.28 14.31 4.08
C THR A 207 -19.09 13.59 4.70
N PHE A 208 -17.88 14.12 4.57
CA PHE A 208 -16.68 13.52 5.14
C PHE A 208 -16.69 13.56 6.68
N ALA A 209 -17.16 14.66 7.29
CA ALA A 209 -17.31 14.76 8.74
C ALA A 209 -18.32 13.74 9.28
N ASN A 210 -19.46 13.56 8.61
CA ASN A 210 -20.45 12.56 8.98
C ASN A 210 -19.90 11.14 8.85
N TYR A 211 -19.17 10.86 7.77
CA TYR A 211 -18.47 9.58 7.60
C TYR A 211 -17.49 9.33 8.74
N LEU A 212 -16.58 10.27 9.02
CA LEU A 212 -15.59 10.17 10.10
C LEU A 212 -16.24 9.92 11.47
N ASN A 213 -17.30 10.66 11.79
CA ASN A 213 -18.07 10.46 13.02
C ASN A 213 -18.71 9.07 13.08
N SER A 214 -19.23 8.56 11.96
CA SER A 214 -19.80 7.22 11.88
C SER A 214 -18.75 6.12 12.08
N GLN A 215 -17.52 6.33 11.62
CA GLN A 215 -16.40 5.41 11.81
C GLN A 215 -15.94 5.41 13.27
N LEU A 216 -15.79 6.59 13.88
CA LEU A 216 -15.43 6.71 15.30
C LEU A 216 -16.49 6.10 16.23
N ALA A 217 -17.78 6.22 15.89
CA ALA A 217 -18.88 5.65 16.68
C ALA A 217 -18.88 4.12 16.72
N LYS A 218 -18.14 3.44 15.83
CA LYS A 218 -18.00 1.97 15.82
C LYS A 218 -17.00 1.46 16.87
N ILE A 219 -16.24 2.35 17.51
CA ILE A 219 -15.24 1.98 18.52
C ILE A 219 -15.89 2.20 19.90
N PRO A 220 -16.22 1.14 20.65
CA PRO A 220 -16.83 1.26 21.97
C PRO A 220 -15.82 1.72 23.03
N ASP A 221 -16.32 2.22 24.15
CA ASP A 221 -15.54 2.43 25.40
C ASP A 221 -14.32 3.35 25.30
N VAL A 222 -14.38 4.36 24.43
CA VAL A 222 -13.29 5.35 24.24
C VAL A 222 -13.50 6.62 25.05
N THR A 223 -12.46 7.08 25.74
CA THR A 223 -12.46 8.38 26.42
C THR A 223 -12.45 9.54 25.41
N SER A 224 -12.72 10.78 25.85
CA SER A 224 -12.62 11.95 24.97
C SER A 224 -11.22 12.11 24.36
N LYS A 225 -10.16 11.85 25.15
CA LYS A 225 -8.77 11.91 24.67
C LYS A 225 -8.48 10.83 23.61
N ASP A 226 -9.08 9.66 23.75
CA ASP A 226 -8.95 8.58 22.75
C ASP A 226 -9.66 8.96 21.46
N LYS A 227 -10.82 9.63 21.53
CA LYS A 227 -11.53 10.10 20.34
C LYS A 227 -10.69 11.07 19.50
N ASP A 228 -9.98 12.01 20.14
CA ASP A 228 -9.09 12.93 19.42
C ASP A 228 -7.94 12.19 18.75
N PHE A 229 -7.29 11.27 19.47
CA PHE A 229 -6.23 10.42 18.91
C PHE A 229 -6.73 9.56 17.73
N LEU A 230 -7.88 8.90 17.87
CA LEU A 230 -8.48 8.09 16.82
C LEU A 230 -8.82 8.94 15.59
N LYS A 231 -9.39 10.13 15.81
CA LYS A 231 -9.71 11.08 14.75
C LYS A 231 -8.45 11.49 13.99
N GLU A 232 -7.37 11.85 14.68
CA GLU A 232 -6.08 12.19 14.08
C GLU A 232 -5.51 11.03 13.25
N ARG A 233 -5.61 9.79 13.74
CA ARG A 233 -5.16 8.59 13.01
C ARG A 233 -5.94 8.37 11.72
N ILE A 234 -7.28 8.47 11.77
CA ILE A 234 -8.11 8.34 10.57
C ILE A 234 -7.79 9.48 9.59
N LEU A 235 -7.74 10.73 10.05
CA LEU A 235 -7.37 11.87 9.19
C LEU A 235 -6.01 11.65 8.51
N SER A 236 -5.02 11.11 9.23
CA SER A 236 -3.69 10.82 8.67
C SER A 236 -3.78 9.80 7.52
N MET A 237 -4.61 8.77 7.66
CA MET A 237 -4.87 7.79 6.59
C MET A 237 -5.44 8.42 5.32
N TYR A 238 -6.26 9.46 5.44
CA TYR A 238 -6.82 10.17 4.29
C TYR A 238 -5.89 11.26 3.74
N ALA A 239 -5.03 11.85 4.58
CA ALA A 239 -4.08 12.87 4.13
C ALA A 239 -2.86 12.28 3.42
N ASN A 240 -2.38 11.10 3.84
CA ASN A 240 -1.15 10.50 3.33
C ASN A 240 -1.13 10.24 1.81
N PRO A 241 -2.21 9.77 1.16
CA PRO A 241 -2.23 9.64 -0.30
C PRO A 241 -1.94 10.97 -1.03
N LEU A 242 -2.48 12.09 -0.52
CA LEU A 242 -2.23 13.42 -1.06
C LEU A 242 -0.78 13.86 -0.77
N LYS A 243 -0.31 13.72 0.48
CA LYS A 243 1.10 14.03 0.84
C LYS A 243 2.08 13.30 -0.06
N ASN A 244 1.90 11.99 -0.22
CA ASN A 244 2.74 11.16 -1.06
C ASN A 244 2.71 11.58 -2.53
N GLN A 245 1.53 11.92 -3.06
CA GLN A 245 1.41 12.46 -4.42
C GLN A 245 2.13 13.81 -4.56
N LEU A 246 1.99 14.73 -3.61
CA LEU A 246 2.66 16.04 -3.63
C LEU A 246 4.19 15.89 -3.60
N ILE A 247 4.71 15.03 -2.72
CA ILE A 247 6.15 14.69 -2.66
C ILE A 247 6.62 14.09 -3.99
N ALA A 248 5.88 13.13 -4.54
CA ALA A 248 6.23 12.48 -5.81
C ALA A 248 6.21 13.44 -7.01
N LEU A 249 5.38 14.49 -6.95
CA LEU A 249 5.31 15.58 -7.94
C LEU A 249 6.31 16.71 -7.67
N GLY A 250 7.07 16.67 -6.57
CA GLY A 250 8.02 17.73 -6.18
C GLY A 250 7.34 19.02 -5.67
N GLN A 251 6.12 18.90 -5.14
CA GLN A 251 5.30 20.02 -4.63
C GLN A 251 5.34 20.14 -3.10
N GLU A 252 6.10 19.27 -2.44
CA GLU A 252 6.32 19.20 -0.99
C GLU A 252 7.69 18.53 -0.73
N ALA A 253 8.30 18.83 0.42
CA ALA A 253 9.63 18.35 0.81
C ALA A 253 9.53 17.13 1.73
#